data_AF-A0A2D6JLK9-F1
#
_entry.id   AF-A0A2D6JLK9-F1
#
_cell.length_a   1.000
_cell.length_b   1.000
_cell.length_c   1.000
_cell.angle_alpha   90.00
_cell.angle_beta   90.00
_cell.angle_gamma   90.00
#
_symmetry.space_group_name_H-M   'P 1'
#
loop_
_entity.id
_entity.type
_entity.pdbx_description
1 polymer ?
#
loop_
_entity_poly.entity_id
_entity_poly.type
_entity_poly.pdbx_seq_one_letter_code
_entity_poly.pdbx_strand_id
1 'polypeptide(L)'
;MKKAILALSLLFSVSSFANECVIKSIYKDLESGIYKENICEASLYALTGQTQFSGQEISIEANGARGFYDVELTKIEMAVEGNEIYSGKGVFKWNPDETSVILSE
;
A
#
# COMPACT_ATOMS: atom_id res chain seq x y z
N MET A 1 14.82 -45.88 28.82
CA MET A 1 14.28 -45.58 27.47
C MET A 1 13.57 -44.24 27.53
N LYS A 2 14.16 -43.18 26.96
CA LYS A 2 13.65 -41.81 27.00
C LYS A 2 12.50 -41.69 25.99
N LYS A 3 11.29 -41.36 26.46
CA LYS A 3 10.14 -41.09 25.59
C LYS A 3 10.34 -39.70 24.97
N ALA A 4 10.36 -39.67 23.65
CA ALA A 4 10.50 -38.44 22.88
C ALA A 4 9.30 -37.53 23.12
N ILE A 5 9.58 -36.27 23.42
CA ILE A 5 8.59 -35.19 23.48
C ILE A 5 8.28 -34.83 22.03
N LEU A 6 7.08 -35.20 21.56
CA LEU A 6 6.50 -34.64 20.35
C LEU A 6 6.08 -33.21 20.68
N ALA A 7 6.98 -32.26 20.44
CA ALA A 7 6.62 -30.86 20.35
C ALA A 7 5.77 -30.69 19.09
N LEU A 8 4.46 -30.63 19.29
CA LEU A 8 3.50 -30.22 18.27
C LEU A 8 3.84 -28.78 17.92
N SER A 9 4.60 -28.58 16.84
CA SER A 9 4.86 -27.29 16.24
C SER A 9 3.53 -26.68 15.84
N LEU A 10 3.00 -25.82 16.73
CA LEU A 10 2.00 -24.83 16.41
C LEU A 10 2.57 -23.99 15.26
N LEU A 11 2.14 -24.33 14.04
CA LEU A 11 2.30 -23.49 12.88
C LEU A 11 1.60 -22.17 13.22
N PHE A 12 2.39 -21.16 13.57
CA PHE A 12 1.93 -19.79 13.71
C PHE A 12 1.54 -19.32 12.31
N SER A 13 0.33 -19.63 11.87
CA SER A 13 -0.36 -18.91 10.81
C SER A 13 -0.76 -17.56 11.38
N VAL A 14 0.23 -16.67 11.51
CA VAL A 14 -0.02 -15.23 11.61
C VAL A 14 -0.45 -14.79 10.22
N SER A 15 -1.76 -14.87 9.96
CA SER A 15 -2.39 -14.07 8.92
C SER A 15 -2.20 -12.61 9.30
N SER A 16 -1.03 -12.07 8.94
CA SER A 16 -0.70 -10.67 9.05
C SER A 16 -1.53 -9.93 8.02
N PHE A 17 -2.79 -9.65 8.35
CA PHE A 17 -3.48 -8.48 7.77
C PHE A 17 -2.89 -7.22 8.41
N ALA A 18 -1.56 -7.04 8.32
CA ALA A 18 -1.02 -5.70 8.35
C ALA A 18 -1.66 -4.97 7.16
N ASN A 19 -2.14 -3.74 7.36
CA ASN A 19 -2.79 -2.98 6.29
C ASN A 19 -1.88 -3.01 5.04
N GLU A 20 -2.31 -3.70 3.99
CA GLU A 20 -1.54 -3.89 2.75
C GLU A 20 -1.22 -2.54 2.10
N CYS A 21 -1.97 -1.50 2.48
CA CYS A 21 -1.65 -0.12 2.19
C CYS A 21 -1.96 0.80 3.38
N VAL A 22 -1.00 1.65 3.72
CA VAL A 22 -1.10 2.69 4.75
C VAL A 22 -0.87 4.05 4.11
N ILE A 23 -1.74 5.01 4.42
CA ILE A 23 -1.61 6.40 3.96
C ILE A 23 -1.44 7.29 5.18
N LYS A 24 -0.43 8.16 5.13
CA LYS A 24 -0.28 9.30 6.05
C LYS A 24 -0.47 10.58 5.26
N SER A 25 -1.34 11.45 5.72
CA SER A 25 -1.64 12.69 5.01
C SER A 25 -1.99 13.83 5.95
N ILE A 26 -1.61 15.04 5.54
CA ILE A 26 -2.18 16.29 6.07
C ILE A 26 -3.69 16.42 5.77
N TYR A 27 -4.19 15.70 4.77
CA TYR A 27 -5.60 15.62 4.38
C TYR A 27 -6.22 14.35 4.96
N LYS A 28 -6.91 14.48 6.11
CA LYS A 28 -7.41 13.32 6.86
C LYS A 28 -8.44 12.46 6.13
N ASP A 29 -9.13 13.02 5.15
CA ASP A 29 -10.03 12.29 4.28
C ASP A 29 -9.31 11.26 3.39
N LEU A 30 -8.01 11.42 3.12
CA LEU A 30 -7.22 10.47 2.32
C LEU A 30 -6.76 9.24 3.11
N GLU A 31 -6.82 9.27 4.45
CA GLU A 31 -6.34 8.17 5.31
C GLU A 31 -7.40 7.07 5.50
N SER A 32 -8.62 7.21 4.95
CA SER A 32 -9.70 6.24 5.12
C SER A 32 -10.74 6.26 3.99
N GLY A 33 -11.61 5.25 3.96
CA GLY A 33 -12.72 5.14 3.01
C GLY A 33 -12.29 5.11 1.54
N ILE A 34 -13.17 5.58 0.66
CA ILE A 34 -13.01 5.46 -0.81
C ILE A 34 -11.74 6.15 -1.34
N TYR A 35 -11.30 7.25 -0.73
CA TYR A 35 -10.06 7.90 -1.16
C TYR A 35 -8.84 7.05 -0.86
N LYS A 36 -8.79 6.44 0.33
CA LYS A 36 -7.72 5.51 0.67
C LYS A 36 -7.71 4.33 -0.29
N GLU A 37 -8.86 3.70 -0.48
CA GLU A 37 -9.01 2.54 -1.39
C GLU A 37 -8.50 2.87 -2.79
N ASN A 38 -8.97 3.97 -3.37
CA ASN A 38 -8.56 4.39 -4.72
C ASN A 38 -7.05 4.70 -4.81
N ILE A 39 -6.47 5.39 -3.83
CA ILE A 39 -5.03 5.69 -3.84
C ILE A 39 -4.22 4.40 -3.74
N CYS A 40 -4.63 3.48 -2.87
CA CYS A 40 -3.95 2.21 -2.65
C CYS A 40 -3.99 1.31 -3.89
N GLU A 41 -5.17 1.12 -4.49
CA GLU A 41 -5.34 0.30 -5.70
C GLU A 41 -4.63 0.91 -6.91
N ALA A 42 -4.77 2.22 -7.12
CA ALA A 42 -4.09 2.90 -8.23
C ALA A 42 -2.56 2.90 -8.06
N SER A 43 -2.05 2.99 -6.83
CA SER A 43 -0.62 2.86 -6.55
C SER A 43 -0.12 1.45 -6.82
N LEU A 44 -0.85 0.43 -6.35
CA LEU A 44 -0.53 -0.97 -6.62
C LEU A 44 -0.46 -1.24 -8.12
N TYR A 45 -1.48 -0.78 -8.86
CA TYR A 45 -1.53 -0.95 -10.29
C TYR A 45 -0.39 -0.24 -11.00
N ALA A 46 -0.08 1.01 -10.64
CA ALA A 46 1.03 1.75 -11.23
C ALA A 46 2.39 1.07 -10.97
N LEU A 47 2.57 0.47 -9.79
CA LEU A 47 3.83 -0.17 -9.38
C LEU A 47 4.01 -1.59 -9.94
N THR A 48 2.92 -2.34 -10.12
CA THR A 48 2.98 -3.78 -10.37
C THR A 48 2.13 -4.28 -11.54
N GLY A 49 1.18 -3.46 -12.01
CA GLY A 49 0.12 -3.86 -12.94
C GLY A 49 -0.97 -4.75 -12.33
N GLN A 50 -0.94 -5.01 -11.01
CA GLN A 50 -1.92 -5.82 -10.31
C GLN A 50 -3.09 -4.98 -9.80
N THR A 51 -4.27 -5.60 -9.70
CA THR A 51 -5.49 -4.97 -9.17
C THR A 51 -5.84 -5.44 -7.76
N GLN A 52 -5.06 -6.37 -7.19
CA GLN A 52 -5.28 -6.94 -5.87
C GLN A 52 -3.94 -7.23 -5.21
N PHE A 53 -3.85 -6.94 -3.92
CA PHE A 53 -2.68 -7.25 -3.12
C PHE A 53 -2.50 -8.77 -2.98
N SER A 54 -1.25 -9.19 -3.09
CA SER A 54 -0.79 -10.57 -3.00
C SER A 54 0.60 -10.59 -2.35
N GLY A 55 0.68 -10.05 -1.13
CA GLY A 55 1.92 -9.98 -0.35
C GLY A 55 2.75 -8.70 -0.55
N GLN A 56 2.21 -7.70 -1.26
CA GLN A 56 2.74 -6.34 -1.30
C GLN A 56 2.28 -5.57 -0.05
N GLU A 57 3.16 -4.75 0.47
CA GLU A 57 2.86 -3.74 1.48
C GLU A 57 3.24 -2.36 0.91
N ILE A 58 2.31 -1.40 0.93
CA ILE A 58 2.52 -0.06 0.39
C ILE A 58 2.37 0.99 1.50
N SER A 59 3.33 1.91 1.61
CA SER A 59 3.27 3.07 2.49
C SER A 59 3.31 4.35 1.66
N ILE A 60 2.32 5.22 1.84
CA ILE A 60 2.15 6.43 1.04
C ILE A 60 2.09 7.66 1.96
N GLU A 61 2.85 8.69 1.60
CA GLU A 61 2.70 10.03 2.15
C GLU A 61 2.03 10.93 1.12
N ALA A 62 0.84 11.45 1.42
CA ALA A 62 0.10 12.37 0.57
C ALA A 62 0.13 13.78 1.21
N ASN A 63 1.32 14.34 1.36
CA ASN A 63 1.55 15.62 2.04
C ASN A 63 1.83 16.78 1.08
N GLY A 64 1.75 16.55 -0.23
CA GLY A 64 2.07 17.55 -1.23
C GLY A 64 0.87 18.41 -1.63
N ALA A 65 1.02 19.11 -2.75
CA ALA A 65 -0.05 19.95 -3.29
C ALA A 65 -1.31 19.13 -3.62
N ARG A 66 -2.49 19.69 -3.33
CA ARG A 66 -3.79 19.11 -3.68
C ARG A 66 -4.55 20.06 -4.61
N GLY A 67 -4.84 19.57 -5.81
CA GLY A 67 -5.74 20.22 -6.75
C GLY A 67 -7.18 19.72 -6.60
N PHE A 68 -8.01 20.06 -7.59
CA PHE A 68 -9.41 19.64 -7.62
C PHE A 68 -9.56 18.14 -7.93
N TYR A 69 -8.66 17.59 -8.74
CA TYR A 69 -8.67 16.22 -9.25
C TYR A 69 -7.34 15.49 -9.03
N ASP A 70 -6.44 16.07 -8.23
CA ASP A 70 -5.12 15.51 -8.00
C ASP A 70 -4.59 15.80 -6.59
N VAL A 71 -3.71 14.91 -6.15
CA VAL A 71 -2.90 15.09 -4.95
C VAL A 71 -1.52 14.51 -5.19
N GLU A 72 -0.51 15.28 -4.80
CA GLU A 72 0.87 14.84 -4.83
C GLU A 72 1.13 13.85 -3.68
N LEU A 73 1.60 12.66 -4.07
CA LEU A 73 2.10 11.61 -3.20
C LEU A 73 3.60 11.84 -3.01
N THR A 74 3.95 12.56 -1.95
CA THR A 74 5.34 12.97 -1.64
C THR A 74 6.26 11.79 -1.36
N LYS A 75 5.68 10.63 -0.99
CA LYS A 75 6.41 9.38 -0.81
C LYS A 75 5.52 8.20 -1.14
N ILE A 76 6.05 7.21 -1.85
CA ILE A 76 5.46 5.91 -2.10
C ILE A 76 6.56 4.88 -1.89
N GLU A 77 6.37 3.98 -0.94
CA GLU A 77 7.24 2.85 -0.67
C GLU A 77 6.46 1.56 -0.85
N MET A 78 7.07 0.58 -1.51
CA MET A 78 6.50 -0.76 -1.62
C MET A 78 7.53 -1.80 -1.21
N ALA A 79 7.08 -2.74 -0.38
CA ALA A 79 7.80 -3.95 -0.04
C ALA A 79 7.04 -5.19 -0.52
N VAL A 80 7.77 -6.24 -0.89
CA VAL A 80 7.22 -7.58 -1.15
C VAL A 80 7.94 -8.56 -0.26
N GLU A 81 7.16 -9.30 0.54
CA GLU A 81 7.69 -10.27 1.52
C GLU A 81 8.75 -9.63 2.46
N GLY A 82 8.55 -8.36 2.82
CA GLY A 82 9.45 -7.60 3.69
C GLY A 82 10.71 -7.02 3.03
N ASN A 83 10.88 -7.20 1.71
CA ASN A 83 11.98 -6.56 0.97
C ASN A 83 11.47 -5.30 0.27
N GLU A 84 12.07 -4.15 0.55
CA GLU A 84 11.79 -2.92 -0.19
C GLU A 84 12.21 -3.08 -1.65
N ILE A 85 11.26 -2.83 -2.56
CA ILE A 85 11.47 -2.95 -4.01
C ILE A 85 11.22 -1.64 -4.76
N TYR A 86 10.58 -0.67 -4.11
CA TYR A 86 10.36 0.66 -4.67
C TYR A 86 10.33 1.72 -3.58
N SER A 87 10.96 2.86 -3.86
CA SER A 87 10.84 4.10 -3.09
C SER A 87 10.86 5.27 -4.07
N GLY A 88 9.83 6.11 -4.03
CA GLY A 88 9.69 7.23 -4.95
C GLY A 88 8.54 8.14 -4.59
N LYS A 89 8.03 8.87 -5.58
CA LYS A 89 6.90 9.80 -5.42
C LYS A 89 5.97 9.69 -6.63
N GLY A 90 4.85 10.41 -6.59
CA GLY A 90 3.94 10.46 -7.73
C GLY A 90 2.79 11.42 -7.54
N VAL A 91 1.83 11.36 -8.45
CA VAL A 91 0.58 12.12 -8.35
C VAL A 91 -0.59 11.16 -8.51
N PHE A 92 -1.45 11.13 -7.50
CA PHE A 92 -2.76 10.49 -7.62
C PHE A 92 -3.71 11.44 -8.32
N LYS A 93 -4.39 10.94 -9.35
CA LYS A 93 -5.42 11.65 -10.09
C LYS A 93 -6.74 10.91 -9.94
N TRP A 94 -7.79 11.63 -9.60
CA TRP A 94 -9.16 11.13 -9.63
C TRP A 94 -9.98 12.03 -10.55
N ASN A 95 -10.51 11.48 -11.63
CA ASN A 95 -11.55 12.13 -12.42
C ASN A 95 -12.82 11.28 -12.35
N PRO A 96 -13.98 11.76 -12.83
CA PRO A 96 -15.23 11.01 -12.75
C PRO A 96 -15.21 9.63 -13.45
N ASP A 97 -14.28 9.43 -14.39
CA ASP A 97 -14.23 8.24 -15.24
C ASP A 97 -13.16 7.24 -14.79
N GLU A 98 -12.10 7.70 -14.13
CA GLU A 98 -10.90 6.92 -13.83
C GLU A 98 -10.08 7.49 -12.65
N THR A 99 -9.43 6.57 -11.92
CA THR A 99 -8.40 6.86 -10.92
C THR A 99 -7.06 6.31 -11.39
N SER A 100 -5.98 7.08 -11.22
CA SER A 100 -4.64 6.64 -11.61
C SER A 100 -3.55 7.26 -10.73
N VAL A 101 -2.41 6.58 -10.64
CA VAL A 101 -1.18 7.13 -10.06
C VAL A 101 -0.13 7.20 -11.15
N ILE A 102 0.48 8.38 -11.29
CA ILE A 102 1.61 8.59 -12.19
C ILE A 102 2.86 8.68 -11.33
N LEU A 103 3.73 7.67 -11.42
CA LEU A 103 5.01 7.63 -10.70
C LEU A 103 5.97 8.68 -11.26
N SER A 104 6.84 9.20 -10.40
CA SER A 104 7.87 10.17 -10.77
C SER A 104 9.20 9.78 -10.13
N GLU A 105 10.29 10.00 -10.89
CA GLU A 105 11.68 9.84 -10.44
C GLU A 105 12.07 10.87 -9.38
#